data_AF-A9PFI6-F1
#
_entry.id   AF-A9PFI6-F1
#
_cell.length_a   1.000
_cell.length_b   1.000
_cell.length_c   1.000
_cell.angle_alpha   90.00
_cell.angle_beta   90.00
_cell.angle_gamma   90.00
#
_symmetry.space_group_name_H-M   'P 1'
#
loop_
_entity.id
_entity.type
_entity.pdbx_description
1 polymer ?
#
loop_
_entity_poly.entity_id
_entity_poly.type
_entity_poly.pdbx_seq_one_letter_code
_entity_poly.pdbx_strand_id
1 'polypeptide(L)'
;MGDPWEFAVHAINGRWFSVFASFLIMAGAGATYLFGTYSKDIKATLGYDQTTLNLLGFFKDLGANVGVFSGLLAEVTPTWFVLLVGSAMNFAGYFMIWLAVTQKIARPAVWQMCLYICIGANSQNFANTGALVTCVKNFPESRGVMLGLLKGFVGLSGAILTQFYLAIYGTDSKSLILLIGWLPAALSVIFVYTVRERKPERQPNELRVFYHFLYVSIVLALFLMAMNIVEKQVDFSKAAYAGSAAVVCAMLFVPLIIAIREDWVQWNLKNQDGMKPATETTVDRALDIAPEVKSEVSKDKEEKAKESCFVSICHKPERGEDYTILQALLSMDMLILFAATFCGLGGSLTAVDNLGQIGESLGYPTKTIKSFVSLVSIWNYFGRVFSGFVSESLLVKYKMPRPLMMTFVLLLACVGHLLIAFPFPGSVYVASVIMGFAFGAQLPLLFAIISELFGLKYYSTLFNCGQLASPLGSYILNVKITGHLYDHEALKELAKKGMNRSSVKELICMGVQCYRVPFIILSSVTLFGALISLVLVMRTRKFYSSDIYKKFREIHGVS
;
A
#
# COMPACT_ATOMS: atom_id res chain seq x y z
N MET A 1 -12.79 -38.54 14.81
CA MET A 1 -12.14 -37.92 13.64
C MET A 1 -13.23 -37.11 12.96
N GLY A 2 -13.11 -35.78 12.91
CA GLY A 2 -14.10 -34.93 12.24
C GLY A 2 -14.15 -35.22 10.74
N ASP A 3 -15.31 -34.98 10.12
CA ASP A 3 -15.50 -35.18 8.68
C ASP A 3 -14.51 -34.27 7.91
N PRO A 4 -13.75 -34.78 6.91
CA PRO A 4 -12.92 -33.95 6.03
C PRO A 4 -13.65 -32.72 5.47
N TRP A 5 -14.96 -32.82 5.26
CA TRP A 5 -15.81 -31.71 4.85
C TRP A 5 -15.92 -30.61 5.92
N GLU A 6 -16.09 -30.96 7.19
CA GLU A 6 -16.14 -30.00 8.30
C GLU A 6 -14.82 -29.24 8.44
N PHE A 7 -13.69 -29.95 8.30
CA PHE A 7 -12.39 -29.31 8.30
C PHE A 7 -12.21 -28.37 7.09
N ALA A 8 -12.62 -28.80 5.89
CA ALA A 8 -12.52 -27.95 4.70
C ALA A 8 -13.33 -26.64 4.85
N VAL A 9 -14.55 -26.74 5.37
CA VAL A 9 -15.38 -25.58 5.69
C VAL A 9 -14.73 -24.73 6.77
N HIS A 10 -14.14 -25.33 7.80
CA HIS A 10 -13.40 -24.61 8.84
C HIS A 10 -12.18 -23.86 8.28
N ALA A 11 -11.37 -24.51 7.43
CA ALA A 11 -10.15 -23.95 6.86
C ALA A 11 -10.44 -22.82 5.87
N ILE A 12 -11.44 -22.95 5.00
CA ILE A 12 -11.89 -21.85 4.12
C ILE A 12 -12.42 -20.69 4.98
N ASN A 13 -13.13 -21.03 6.06
CA ASN A 13 -13.50 -20.08 7.09
C ASN A 13 -12.36 -19.85 8.11
N GLY A 14 -11.09 -20.02 7.75
CA GLY A 14 -9.95 -19.76 8.62
C GLY A 14 -9.53 -18.30 8.58
N ARG A 15 -8.95 -17.79 9.66
CA ARG A 15 -8.30 -16.47 9.64
C ARG A 15 -7.02 -16.49 8.78
N TRP A 16 -6.33 -17.62 8.72
CA TRP A 16 -5.13 -17.80 7.91
C TRP A 16 -5.45 -17.89 6.41
N PHE A 17 -6.53 -18.59 6.05
CA PHE A 17 -7.00 -18.58 4.66
C PHE A 17 -7.39 -17.16 4.22
N SER A 18 -8.02 -16.35 5.09
CA SER A 18 -8.28 -14.93 4.79
C SER A 18 -7.00 -14.12 4.52
N VAL A 19 -5.87 -14.44 5.16
CA VAL A 19 -4.57 -13.80 4.88
C VAL A 19 -4.05 -14.22 3.51
N PHE A 20 -4.13 -15.51 3.17
CA PHE A 20 -3.77 -16.01 1.84
C PHE A 20 -4.59 -15.35 0.73
N ALA A 21 -5.92 -15.31 0.89
CA ALA A 21 -6.82 -14.63 -0.02
C ALA A 21 -6.43 -13.16 -0.22
N SER A 22 -6.11 -12.46 0.88
CA SER A 22 -5.63 -11.08 0.83
C SER A 22 -4.30 -10.94 0.11
N PHE A 23 -3.36 -11.88 0.22
CA PHE A 23 -2.12 -11.85 -0.58
C PHE A 23 -2.40 -11.93 -2.08
N LEU A 24 -3.33 -12.79 -2.51
CA LEU A 24 -3.72 -12.90 -3.93
C LEU A 24 -4.41 -11.62 -4.43
N ILE A 25 -5.36 -11.07 -3.67
CA ILE A 25 -6.01 -9.80 -4.00
C ILE A 25 -4.95 -8.68 -4.15
N MET A 26 -4.01 -8.60 -3.21
CA MET A 26 -2.96 -7.59 -3.21
C MET A 26 -1.93 -7.79 -4.34
N ALA A 27 -1.66 -9.04 -4.74
CA ALA A 27 -0.85 -9.36 -5.91
C ALA A 27 -1.50 -8.92 -7.24
N GLY A 28 -2.83 -8.79 -7.28
CA GLY A 28 -3.56 -8.22 -8.43
C GLY A 28 -3.70 -6.68 -8.37
N ALA A 29 -3.51 -6.06 -7.21
CA ALA A 29 -3.89 -4.68 -6.95
C ALA A 29 -2.86 -3.60 -7.38
N GLY A 30 -2.01 -3.87 -8.37
CA GLY A 30 -1.02 -2.88 -8.87
C GLY A 30 -0.95 -2.72 -10.39
N ALA A 31 -2.10 -2.85 -11.06
CA ALA A 31 -2.27 -2.49 -12.48
C ALA A 31 -1.69 -1.11 -12.87
N THR A 32 -1.76 -0.12 -11.98
CA THR A 32 -1.20 1.23 -12.18
C THR A 32 0.32 1.28 -12.40
N TYR A 33 1.07 0.28 -11.91
CA TYR A 33 2.51 0.17 -12.17
C TYR A 33 2.83 -0.22 -13.62
N LEU A 34 1.84 -0.78 -14.34
CA LEU A 34 1.97 -1.19 -15.74
C LEU A 34 1.55 -0.10 -16.72
N PHE A 35 1.17 1.09 -16.22
CA PHE A 35 0.78 2.21 -17.07
C PHE A 35 1.84 2.56 -18.11
N GLY A 36 3.13 2.56 -17.76
CA GLY A 36 4.20 2.82 -18.71
C GLY A 36 4.27 1.83 -19.89
N THR A 37 3.72 0.62 -19.71
CA THR A 37 3.62 -0.39 -20.77
C THR A 37 2.40 -0.14 -21.64
N TYR A 38 1.20 -0.15 -21.06
CA TYR A 38 -0.04 -0.08 -21.85
C TYR A 38 -0.40 1.33 -22.34
N SER A 39 0.12 2.40 -21.71
CA SER A 39 -0.10 3.78 -22.17
C SER A 39 0.47 4.03 -23.57
N LYS A 40 1.51 3.29 -23.96
CA LYS A 40 2.08 3.35 -25.31
C LYS A 40 1.08 2.90 -26.37
N ASP A 41 0.29 1.86 -26.08
CA ASP A 41 -0.74 1.37 -26.98
C ASP A 41 -1.93 2.33 -27.04
N ILE A 42 -2.30 2.93 -25.91
CA ILE A 42 -3.31 4.01 -25.87
C ILE A 42 -2.86 5.15 -26.79
N LYS A 43 -1.60 5.60 -26.66
CA LYS A 43 -1.02 6.67 -27.48
C LYS A 43 -1.06 6.34 -28.96
N ALA A 44 -0.53 5.17 -29.33
CA ALA A 44 -0.41 4.75 -30.72
C ALA A 44 -1.78 4.53 -31.37
N THR A 45 -2.70 3.88 -30.67
CA THR A 45 -4.01 3.50 -31.23
C THR A 45 -4.97 4.68 -31.28
N LEU A 46 -5.00 5.51 -30.23
CA LEU A 46 -5.91 6.65 -30.15
C LEU A 46 -5.28 7.94 -30.69
N GLY A 47 -4.08 7.90 -31.26
CA GLY A 47 -3.40 9.08 -31.80
C GLY A 47 -3.24 10.21 -30.78
N TYR A 48 -2.99 9.86 -29.52
CA TYR A 48 -2.79 10.85 -28.45
C TYR A 48 -1.36 11.38 -28.46
N ASP A 49 -1.19 12.64 -28.05
CA ASP A 49 0.10 13.24 -27.84
C ASP A 49 0.62 12.97 -26.41
N GLN A 50 1.85 13.40 -26.12
CA GLN A 50 2.43 13.18 -24.78
C GLN A 50 1.67 13.97 -23.70
N THR A 51 1.15 15.16 -24.03
CA THR A 51 0.35 15.99 -23.12
C THR A 51 -0.90 15.25 -22.65
N THR A 52 -1.62 14.62 -23.59
CA THR A 52 -2.81 13.83 -23.30
C THR A 52 -2.48 12.60 -22.48
N LEU A 53 -1.36 11.91 -22.78
CA LEU A 53 -0.91 10.80 -21.93
C LEU A 53 -0.56 11.24 -20.51
N ASN A 54 0.09 12.39 -20.34
CA ASN A 54 0.42 12.94 -19.03
C ASN A 54 -0.86 13.26 -18.23
N LEU A 55 -1.90 13.77 -18.91
CA LEU A 55 -3.22 13.98 -18.31
C LEU A 55 -3.85 12.65 -17.86
N LEU A 56 -3.80 11.60 -18.68
CA LEU A 56 -4.26 10.26 -18.30
C LEU A 56 -3.46 9.72 -17.10
N GLY A 57 -2.14 9.93 -17.08
CA GLY A 57 -1.27 9.58 -15.96
C GLY A 57 -1.68 10.28 -14.67
N PHE A 58 -1.97 11.58 -14.73
CA PHE A 58 -2.49 12.34 -13.60
C PHE A 58 -3.81 11.76 -13.07
N PHE A 59 -4.79 11.47 -13.93
CA PHE A 59 -6.07 10.89 -13.51
C PHE A 59 -5.94 9.46 -12.97
N LYS A 60 -5.01 8.66 -13.50
CA LYS A 60 -4.62 7.38 -12.91
C LYS A 60 -4.10 7.57 -11.49
N ASP A 61 -3.17 8.50 -11.28
CA ASP A 61 -2.60 8.75 -9.94
C ASP A 61 -3.63 9.33 -8.98
N LEU A 62 -4.50 10.21 -9.45
CA LEU A 62 -5.64 10.69 -8.67
C LEU A 62 -6.52 9.51 -8.23
N GLY A 63 -6.93 8.66 -9.17
CA GLY A 63 -7.72 7.46 -8.88
C GLY A 63 -7.02 6.54 -7.87
N ALA A 64 -5.73 6.24 -8.08
CA ALA A 64 -4.95 5.35 -7.23
C ALA A 64 -4.72 5.88 -5.80
N ASN A 65 -4.83 7.19 -5.57
CA ASN A 65 -4.54 7.78 -4.26
C ASN A 65 -5.79 8.35 -3.53
N VAL A 66 -6.91 8.60 -4.21
CA VAL A 66 -8.14 9.07 -3.56
C VAL A 66 -8.95 7.89 -3.00
N GLY A 67 -8.45 7.32 -1.90
CA GLY A 67 -9.06 6.14 -1.28
C GLY A 67 -10.18 6.44 -0.28
N VAL A 68 -10.44 7.71 0.04
CA VAL A 68 -11.40 8.12 1.10
C VAL A 68 -12.79 7.52 0.89
N PHE A 69 -13.27 7.46 -0.36
CA PHE A 69 -14.57 6.85 -0.67
C PHE A 69 -14.63 5.36 -0.32
N SER A 70 -13.56 4.61 -0.60
CA SER A 70 -13.48 3.20 -0.22
C SER A 70 -13.45 3.03 1.30
N GLY A 71 -12.80 3.96 2.01
CA GLY A 71 -12.76 4.01 3.47
C GLY A 71 -14.15 4.24 4.07
N LEU A 72 -14.83 5.30 3.64
CA LEU A 72 -16.18 5.65 4.10
C LEU A 72 -17.18 4.53 3.81
N LEU A 73 -17.10 3.90 2.63
CA LEU A 73 -17.96 2.78 2.30
C LEU A 73 -17.71 1.58 3.22
N ALA A 74 -16.45 1.30 3.55
CA ALA A 74 -16.09 0.22 4.46
C ALA A 74 -16.54 0.46 5.92
N GLU A 75 -16.82 1.71 6.32
CA GLU A 75 -17.37 1.99 7.66
C GLU A 75 -18.84 1.60 7.79
N VAL A 76 -19.60 1.62 6.69
CA VAL A 76 -21.06 1.45 6.70
C VAL A 76 -21.51 0.17 6.00
N THR A 77 -20.61 -0.56 5.33
CA THR A 77 -20.92 -1.80 4.61
C THR A 77 -19.96 -2.92 4.98
N PRO A 78 -20.38 -4.20 4.82
CA PRO A 78 -19.48 -5.34 5.04
C PRO A 78 -18.35 -5.40 4.00
N THR A 79 -17.23 -6.03 4.37
CA THR A 79 -16.04 -6.19 3.51
C THR A 79 -16.34 -6.77 2.13
N TRP A 80 -17.26 -7.74 2.04
CA TRP A 80 -17.62 -8.37 0.77
C TRP A 80 -18.17 -7.35 -0.24
N PHE A 81 -18.95 -6.37 0.24
CA PHE A 81 -19.54 -5.33 -0.60
C PHE A 81 -18.47 -4.38 -1.12
N VAL A 82 -17.54 -3.97 -0.25
CA VAL A 82 -16.40 -3.12 -0.62
C VAL A 82 -15.55 -3.76 -1.71
N LEU A 83 -15.22 -5.05 -1.57
CA LEU A 83 -14.46 -5.81 -2.57
C LEU A 83 -15.22 -5.97 -3.89
N LEU A 84 -16.54 -6.17 -3.84
CA LEU A 84 -17.39 -6.28 -5.04
C LEU A 84 -17.46 -4.95 -5.81
N VAL A 85 -17.64 -3.83 -5.11
CA VAL A 85 -17.58 -2.49 -5.72
C VAL A 85 -16.22 -2.25 -6.36
N GLY A 86 -15.13 -2.56 -5.65
CA GLY A 86 -13.78 -2.51 -6.20
C GLY A 86 -13.60 -3.35 -7.46
N SER A 87 -14.08 -4.59 -7.45
CA SER A 87 -14.03 -5.50 -8.61
C SER A 87 -14.80 -4.94 -9.81
N ALA A 88 -16.02 -4.44 -9.60
CA ALA A 88 -16.82 -3.82 -10.64
C ALA A 88 -16.12 -2.59 -11.24
N MET A 89 -15.52 -1.74 -10.40
CA MET A 89 -14.74 -0.58 -10.83
C MET A 89 -13.50 -0.99 -11.63
N ASN A 90 -12.76 -2.01 -11.18
CA ASN A 90 -11.56 -2.52 -11.87
C ASN A 90 -11.93 -3.01 -13.27
N PHE A 91 -12.93 -3.90 -13.35
CA PHE A 91 -13.38 -4.46 -14.61
C PHE A 91 -13.91 -3.36 -15.52
N ALA A 92 -14.88 -2.55 -15.07
CA ALA A 92 -15.46 -1.50 -15.89
C ALA A 92 -14.41 -0.49 -16.41
N GLY A 93 -13.52 0.00 -15.53
CA GLY A 93 -12.50 0.97 -15.92
C GLY A 93 -11.54 0.44 -16.99
N TYR A 94 -10.86 -0.67 -16.71
CA TYR A 94 -9.86 -1.21 -17.64
C TYR A 94 -10.48 -1.91 -18.86
N PHE A 95 -11.66 -2.53 -18.73
CA PHE A 95 -12.35 -3.13 -19.87
C PHE A 95 -12.80 -2.07 -20.88
N MET A 96 -13.28 -0.90 -20.43
CA MET A 96 -13.60 0.21 -21.32
C MET A 96 -12.37 0.76 -22.04
N ILE A 97 -11.22 0.84 -21.35
CA ILE A 97 -9.94 1.20 -21.99
C ILE A 97 -9.57 0.15 -23.05
N TRP A 98 -9.70 -1.14 -22.73
CA TRP A 98 -9.42 -2.22 -23.68
C TRP A 98 -10.33 -2.15 -24.91
N LEU A 99 -11.63 -1.90 -24.74
CA LEU A 99 -12.57 -1.70 -25.86
C LEU A 99 -12.16 -0.52 -26.75
N ALA A 100 -11.73 0.59 -26.15
CA ALA A 100 -11.24 1.76 -26.89
C ALA A 100 -9.95 1.45 -27.68
N VAL A 101 -8.98 0.80 -27.05
CA VAL A 101 -7.68 0.46 -27.67
C VAL A 101 -7.81 -0.65 -28.72
N THR A 102 -8.79 -1.55 -28.57
CA THR A 102 -9.12 -2.57 -29.59
C THR A 102 -10.07 -2.05 -30.68
N GLN A 103 -10.44 -0.76 -30.64
CA GLN A 103 -11.34 -0.12 -31.61
C GLN A 103 -12.71 -0.82 -31.72
N LYS A 104 -13.18 -1.45 -30.64
CA LYS A 104 -14.50 -2.09 -30.56
C LYS A 104 -15.62 -1.12 -30.25
N ILE A 105 -15.28 0.09 -29.80
CA ILE A 105 -16.20 1.20 -29.57
C ILE A 105 -15.70 2.43 -30.34
N ALA A 106 -16.60 3.39 -30.58
CA ALA A 106 -16.22 4.67 -31.16
C ALA A 106 -15.14 5.36 -30.30
N ARG A 107 -14.21 6.07 -30.96
CA ARG A 107 -13.07 6.72 -30.30
C ARG A 107 -13.57 7.62 -29.16
N PRO A 108 -13.26 7.31 -27.90
CA PRO A 108 -13.74 8.09 -26.78
C PRO A 108 -13.06 9.46 -26.72
N ALA A 109 -13.79 10.45 -26.21
CA ALA A 109 -13.22 11.74 -25.87
C ALA A 109 -12.17 11.58 -24.76
N VAL A 110 -11.20 12.49 -24.71
CA VAL A 110 -10.08 12.42 -23.74
C VAL A 110 -10.60 12.36 -22.30
N TRP A 111 -11.66 13.11 -21.96
CA TRP A 111 -12.24 13.09 -20.62
C TRP A 111 -12.85 11.73 -20.25
N GLN A 112 -13.40 10.98 -21.22
CA GLN A 112 -13.92 9.64 -20.99
C GLN A 112 -12.78 8.66 -20.69
N MET A 113 -11.66 8.76 -21.41
CA MET A 113 -10.47 7.98 -21.10
C MET A 113 -9.89 8.32 -19.72
N CYS A 114 -9.88 9.60 -19.35
CA CYS A 114 -9.50 10.05 -18.01
C CYS A 114 -10.43 9.47 -16.92
N LEU A 115 -11.73 9.40 -17.20
CA LEU A 115 -12.70 8.80 -16.29
C LEU A 115 -12.48 7.29 -16.16
N TYR A 116 -12.33 6.56 -17.27
CA TYR A 116 -12.12 5.11 -17.26
C TYR A 116 -10.85 4.73 -16.50
N ILE A 117 -9.75 5.45 -16.72
CA ILE A 117 -8.48 5.17 -16.04
C ILE A 117 -8.53 5.56 -14.56
N CYS A 118 -9.23 6.65 -14.20
CA CYS A 118 -9.44 7.04 -12.82
C CYS A 118 -10.26 5.98 -12.05
N ILE A 119 -11.36 5.49 -12.63
CA ILE A 119 -12.20 4.44 -12.04
C ILE A 119 -11.40 3.13 -11.89
N GLY A 120 -10.70 2.71 -12.95
CA GLY A 120 -9.86 1.51 -12.94
C GLY A 120 -8.74 1.61 -11.90
N ALA A 121 -8.09 2.77 -11.76
CA ALA A 121 -7.07 2.99 -10.74
C ALA A 121 -7.66 3.06 -9.32
N ASN A 122 -8.84 3.64 -9.14
CA ASN A 122 -9.47 3.78 -7.83
C ASN A 122 -9.93 2.44 -7.24
N SER A 123 -10.20 1.44 -8.08
CA SER A 123 -10.46 0.07 -7.64
C SER A 123 -9.39 -0.51 -6.71
N GLN A 124 -8.13 -0.08 -6.87
CA GLN A 124 -7.03 -0.51 -6.01
C GLN A 124 -7.24 -0.07 -4.56
N ASN A 125 -7.87 1.08 -4.32
CA ASN A 125 -8.18 1.54 -2.97
C ASN A 125 -9.24 0.66 -2.31
N PHE A 126 -10.22 0.16 -3.06
CA PHE A 126 -11.22 -0.79 -2.55
C PHE A 126 -10.59 -2.13 -2.21
N ALA A 127 -9.73 -2.67 -3.09
CA ALA A 127 -8.98 -3.89 -2.81
C ALA A 127 -8.07 -3.73 -1.59
N ASN A 128 -7.34 -2.61 -1.50
CA ASN A 128 -6.53 -2.27 -0.34
C ASN A 128 -7.39 -2.19 0.92
N THR A 129 -8.45 -1.40 0.94
CA THR A 129 -9.31 -1.22 2.11
C THR A 129 -9.93 -2.53 2.55
N GLY A 130 -10.54 -3.30 1.64
CA GLY A 130 -11.19 -4.56 1.97
C GLY A 130 -10.23 -5.62 2.50
N ALA A 131 -9.10 -5.86 1.82
CA ALA A 131 -8.14 -6.89 2.23
C ALA A 131 -7.32 -6.48 3.46
N LEU A 132 -6.74 -5.27 3.45
CA LEU A 132 -5.80 -4.82 4.47
C LEU A 132 -6.48 -4.52 5.80
N VAL A 133 -7.59 -3.77 5.81
CA VAL A 133 -8.27 -3.40 7.06
C VAL A 133 -8.79 -4.65 7.77
N THR A 134 -9.39 -5.56 7.00
CA THR A 134 -9.88 -6.83 7.53
C THR A 134 -8.77 -7.65 8.17
N CYS A 135 -7.61 -7.73 7.52
CA CYS A 135 -6.47 -8.44 8.10
C CYS A 135 -5.95 -7.74 9.37
N VAL A 136 -5.90 -6.39 9.40
CA VAL A 136 -5.47 -5.63 10.60
C VAL A 136 -6.39 -5.87 11.79
N LYS A 137 -7.70 -5.92 11.54
CA LYS A 137 -8.68 -6.22 12.59
C LYS A 137 -8.60 -7.68 13.05
N ASN A 138 -8.27 -8.61 12.15
CA ASN A 138 -8.13 -10.04 12.48
C ASN A 138 -6.84 -10.35 13.26
N PHE A 139 -5.76 -9.58 13.03
CA PHE A 139 -4.42 -9.79 13.62
C PHE A 139 -3.86 -8.48 14.22
N PRO A 140 -4.48 -7.92 15.27
CA PRO A 140 -4.13 -6.60 15.77
C PRO A 140 -2.73 -6.53 16.41
N GLU A 141 -2.23 -7.62 17.02
CA GLU A 141 -0.91 -7.67 17.65
C GLU A 141 0.25 -7.76 16.64
N SER A 142 -0.01 -8.31 15.44
CA SER A 142 0.99 -8.46 14.37
C SER A 142 0.75 -7.51 13.19
N ARG A 143 0.01 -6.42 13.43
CA ARG A 143 -0.47 -5.52 12.37
C ARG A 143 0.66 -4.91 11.54
N GLY A 144 1.80 -4.53 12.12
CA GLY A 144 2.91 -3.95 11.36
C GLY A 144 3.53 -4.93 10.37
N VAL A 145 3.77 -6.17 10.79
CA VAL A 145 4.27 -7.26 9.95
C VAL A 145 3.33 -7.52 8.77
N MET A 146 2.04 -7.63 9.04
CA MET A 146 1.05 -7.94 8.02
C MET A 146 0.80 -6.76 7.06
N LEU A 147 0.82 -5.51 7.54
CA LEU A 147 0.85 -4.33 6.68
C LEU A 147 2.03 -4.37 5.70
N GLY A 148 3.21 -4.75 6.20
CA GLY A 148 4.42 -4.91 5.39
C GLY A 148 4.27 -5.99 4.32
N LEU A 149 3.76 -7.18 4.66
CA LEU A 149 3.54 -8.27 3.70
C LEU A 149 2.49 -7.91 2.65
N LEU A 150 1.32 -7.46 3.07
CA LEU A 150 0.21 -7.13 2.15
C LEU A 150 0.63 -6.03 1.17
N LYS A 151 1.23 -4.94 1.68
CA LYS A 151 1.76 -3.91 0.80
C LYS A 151 2.96 -4.42 0.00
N GLY A 152 3.76 -5.34 0.52
CA GLY A 152 4.78 -6.06 -0.25
C GLY A 152 4.22 -6.72 -1.50
N PHE A 153 3.13 -7.48 -1.40
CA PHE A 153 2.46 -8.09 -2.56
C PHE A 153 1.95 -7.05 -3.56
N VAL A 154 1.43 -5.91 -3.10
CA VAL A 154 1.12 -4.78 -4.00
C VAL A 154 2.39 -4.31 -4.72
N GLY A 155 3.54 -4.23 -4.04
CA GLY A 155 4.81 -3.86 -4.68
C GLY A 155 5.29 -4.86 -5.74
N LEU A 156 5.00 -6.16 -5.56
CA LEU A 156 5.35 -7.22 -6.52
C LEU A 156 4.33 -7.36 -7.67
N SER A 157 3.11 -6.87 -7.49
CA SER A 157 1.99 -7.07 -8.41
C SER A 157 2.30 -6.76 -9.88
N GLY A 158 3.01 -5.67 -10.17
CA GLY A 158 3.38 -5.31 -11.54
C GLY A 158 4.26 -6.37 -12.21
N ALA A 159 5.25 -6.90 -11.47
CA ALA A 159 6.10 -7.98 -11.97
C ALA A 159 5.32 -9.29 -12.13
N ILE A 160 4.46 -9.64 -11.15
CA ILE A 160 3.59 -10.83 -11.21
C ILE A 160 2.68 -10.78 -12.44
N LEU A 161 1.95 -9.68 -12.62
CA LEU A 161 1.05 -9.46 -13.75
C LEU A 161 1.79 -9.47 -15.09
N THR A 162 3.03 -8.96 -15.14
CA THR A 162 3.87 -9.01 -16.35
C THR A 162 4.21 -10.46 -16.73
N GLN A 163 4.57 -11.30 -15.75
CA GLN A 163 4.85 -12.71 -16.01
C GLN A 163 3.63 -13.46 -16.55
N PHE A 164 2.44 -13.22 -15.96
CA PHE A 164 1.20 -13.82 -16.45
C PHE A 164 0.81 -13.29 -17.84
N TYR A 165 1.00 -12.01 -18.08
CA TYR A 165 0.79 -11.40 -19.38
C TYR A 165 1.65 -12.05 -20.46
N LEU A 166 2.96 -12.13 -20.25
CA LEU A 166 3.90 -12.70 -21.22
C LEU A 166 3.63 -14.20 -21.47
N ALA A 167 3.21 -14.93 -20.43
CA ALA A 167 2.88 -16.35 -20.56
C ALA A 167 1.57 -16.60 -21.33
N ILE A 168 0.50 -15.85 -21.01
CA ILE A 168 -0.84 -16.07 -21.58
C ILE A 168 -0.93 -15.47 -22.99
N TYR A 169 -0.48 -14.23 -23.14
CA TYR A 169 -0.72 -13.41 -24.34
C TYR A 169 0.55 -13.14 -25.15
N GLY A 170 1.73 -13.55 -24.68
CA GLY A 170 2.99 -13.23 -25.35
C GLY A 170 3.25 -11.73 -25.32
N THR A 171 3.58 -11.16 -26.48
CA THR A 171 3.96 -9.73 -26.61
C THR A 171 2.82 -8.82 -27.06
N ASP A 172 1.56 -9.28 -27.06
CA ASP A 172 0.41 -8.43 -27.44
C ASP A 172 -0.01 -7.51 -26.29
N SER A 173 0.55 -6.31 -26.24
CA SER A 173 0.33 -5.34 -25.17
C SER A 173 -1.12 -4.85 -25.05
N LYS A 174 -1.97 -5.02 -26.08
CA LYS A 174 -3.42 -4.76 -25.96
C LYS A 174 -4.08 -5.75 -25.01
N SER A 175 -3.66 -7.01 -25.05
CA SER A 175 -4.16 -8.06 -24.17
C SER A 175 -3.72 -7.88 -22.71
N LEU A 176 -2.66 -7.10 -22.44
CA LEU A 176 -2.30 -6.70 -21.08
C LEU A 176 -3.41 -5.88 -20.42
N ILE A 177 -4.04 -4.96 -21.16
CA ILE A 177 -5.15 -4.13 -20.65
C ILE A 177 -6.35 -5.00 -20.27
N LEU A 178 -6.60 -6.06 -21.05
CA LEU A 178 -7.64 -7.02 -20.72
C LEU A 178 -7.30 -7.80 -19.44
N LEU A 179 -6.07 -8.30 -19.33
CA LEU A 179 -5.60 -9.04 -18.14
C LEU A 179 -5.76 -8.22 -16.85
N ILE A 180 -5.33 -6.96 -16.85
CA ILE A 180 -5.49 -6.07 -15.69
C ILE A 180 -6.96 -5.74 -15.40
N GLY A 181 -7.85 -5.82 -16.39
CA GLY A 181 -9.28 -5.61 -16.21
C GLY A 181 -9.99 -6.78 -15.53
N TRP A 182 -9.75 -8.02 -15.99
CA TRP A 182 -10.49 -9.18 -15.47
C TRP A 182 -9.80 -9.88 -14.30
N LEU A 183 -8.47 -10.04 -14.29
CA LEU A 183 -7.80 -10.90 -13.30
C LEU A 183 -7.90 -10.33 -11.87
N PRO A 184 -7.59 -9.05 -11.58
CA PRO A 184 -7.76 -8.48 -10.25
C PRO A 184 -9.23 -8.48 -9.78
N ALA A 185 -10.15 -8.26 -10.70
CA ALA A 185 -11.59 -8.31 -10.46
C ALA A 185 -12.04 -9.73 -10.06
N ALA A 186 -11.60 -10.74 -10.81
CA ALA A 186 -11.88 -12.15 -10.54
C ALA A 186 -11.32 -12.60 -9.19
N LEU A 187 -10.07 -12.25 -8.87
CA LEU A 187 -9.46 -12.57 -7.57
C LEU A 187 -10.29 -11.99 -6.41
N SER A 188 -10.74 -10.74 -6.54
CA SER A 188 -11.57 -10.09 -5.51
C SER A 188 -12.94 -10.78 -5.35
N VAL A 189 -13.56 -11.22 -6.45
CA VAL A 189 -14.88 -11.90 -6.43
C VAL A 189 -14.78 -13.31 -5.87
N ILE A 190 -13.75 -14.08 -6.26
CA ILE A 190 -13.54 -15.46 -5.78
C ILE A 190 -13.40 -15.48 -4.25
N PHE A 191 -12.70 -14.51 -3.67
CA PHE A 191 -12.42 -14.48 -2.23
C PHE A 191 -13.36 -13.56 -1.43
N VAL A 192 -14.40 -13.02 -2.05
CA VAL A 192 -15.25 -11.95 -1.48
C VAL A 192 -15.90 -12.34 -0.16
N TYR A 193 -16.34 -13.59 -0.01
CA TYR A 193 -16.96 -14.10 1.23
C TYR A 193 -15.95 -14.65 2.24
N THR A 194 -14.71 -14.83 1.80
CA THR A 194 -13.66 -15.40 2.65
C THR A 194 -12.94 -14.32 3.46
N VAL A 195 -12.73 -13.16 2.85
CA VAL A 195 -12.13 -11.99 3.52
C VAL A 195 -13.20 -11.31 4.37
N ARG A 196 -13.30 -11.73 5.64
CA ARG A 196 -14.24 -11.18 6.61
C ARG A 196 -13.59 -10.89 7.95
N GLU A 197 -14.12 -9.87 8.61
CA GLU A 197 -13.74 -9.55 9.98
C GLU A 197 -14.14 -10.69 10.91
N ARG A 198 -13.23 -11.08 11.80
CA ARG A 198 -13.43 -12.10 12.81
C ARG A 198 -13.00 -11.53 14.15
N LYS A 199 -13.59 -12.08 15.21
CA LYS A 199 -13.08 -11.82 16.56
C LYS A 199 -11.61 -12.27 16.58
N PRO A 200 -10.66 -11.39 16.97
CA PRO A 200 -9.27 -11.79 17.07
C PRO A 200 -9.17 -12.93 18.10
N GLU A 201 -8.44 -13.99 17.79
CA GLU A 201 -8.11 -15.07 18.73
C GLU A 201 -6.60 -15.09 18.90
N ARG A 202 -6.10 -15.11 20.14
CA ARG A 202 -4.66 -15.12 20.39
C ARG A 202 -4.07 -16.48 20.01
N GLN A 203 -3.06 -16.49 19.14
CA GLN A 203 -2.28 -17.69 18.85
C GLN A 203 -0.80 -17.47 19.18
N PRO A 204 -0.19 -18.31 20.04
CA PRO A 204 1.17 -18.09 20.53
C PRO A 204 2.25 -18.13 19.43
N ASN A 205 2.01 -18.85 18.31
CA ASN A 205 2.95 -19.00 17.20
C ASN A 205 2.69 -18.05 16.01
N GLU A 206 1.81 -17.06 16.15
CA GLU A 206 1.37 -16.20 15.05
C GLU A 206 2.52 -15.51 14.29
N LEU A 207 3.46 -14.88 15.01
CA LEU A 207 4.61 -14.20 14.41
C LEU A 207 5.48 -15.17 13.58
N ARG A 208 5.62 -16.42 14.05
CA ARG A 208 6.39 -17.47 13.36
C ARG A 208 5.75 -17.79 12.01
N VAL A 209 4.43 -17.87 11.93
CA VAL A 209 3.71 -18.11 10.66
C VAL A 209 3.96 -16.95 9.68
N PHE A 210 3.93 -15.71 10.16
CA PHE A 210 4.26 -14.56 9.33
C PHE A 210 5.71 -14.56 8.82
N TYR A 211 6.68 -15.08 9.58
CA TYR A 211 8.04 -15.31 9.06
C TYR A 211 8.09 -16.34 7.94
N HIS A 212 7.26 -17.40 7.99
CA HIS A 212 7.18 -18.34 6.86
C HIS A 212 6.62 -17.67 5.61
N PHE A 213 5.57 -16.86 5.73
CA PHE A 213 5.07 -16.05 4.61
C PHE A 213 6.12 -15.07 4.09
N LEU A 214 6.90 -14.47 5.00
CA LEU A 214 8.02 -13.60 4.64
C LEU A 214 9.03 -14.32 3.75
N TYR A 215 9.52 -15.49 4.17
CA TYR A 215 10.51 -16.24 3.40
C TYR A 215 10.01 -16.59 2.00
N VAL A 216 8.75 -17.04 1.88
CA VAL A 216 8.12 -17.31 0.58
C VAL A 216 8.07 -16.04 -0.27
N SER A 217 7.65 -14.91 0.31
CA SER A 217 7.55 -13.64 -0.42
C SER A 217 8.92 -13.12 -0.88
N ILE A 218 9.98 -13.29 -0.08
CA ILE A 218 11.35 -12.90 -0.45
C ILE A 218 11.86 -13.76 -1.60
N VAL A 219 11.66 -15.08 -1.54
CA VAL A 219 12.04 -15.99 -2.63
C VAL A 219 11.30 -15.61 -3.92
N LEU A 220 10.00 -15.34 -3.85
CA LEU A 220 9.22 -14.85 -4.99
C LEU A 220 9.76 -13.52 -5.54
N ALA A 221 10.09 -12.56 -4.68
CA ALA A 221 10.65 -11.28 -5.09
C ALA A 221 12.01 -11.41 -5.79
N LEU A 222 12.90 -12.24 -5.24
CA LEU A 222 14.22 -12.52 -5.82
C LEU A 222 14.08 -13.26 -7.16
N PHE A 223 13.15 -14.20 -7.26
CA PHE A 223 12.84 -14.88 -8.51
C PHE A 223 12.35 -13.88 -9.57
N LEU A 224 11.33 -13.07 -9.26
CA LEU A 224 10.81 -12.04 -10.17
C LEU A 224 11.88 -11.03 -10.58
N MET A 225 12.79 -10.67 -9.66
CA MET A 225 13.94 -9.82 -9.96
C MET A 225 14.87 -10.49 -10.97
N ALA A 226 15.25 -11.75 -10.74
CA ALA A 226 16.11 -12.50 -11.63
C ALA A 226 15.48 -12.61 -13.03
N MET A 227 14.20 -12.97 -13.11
CA MET A 227 13.48 -13.08 -14.39
C MET A 227 13.43 -11.74 -15.13
N ASN A 228 13.07 -10.64 -14.46
CA ASN A 228 13.07 -9.31 -15.07
C ASN A 228 14.44 -8.87 -15.61
N ILE A 229 15.54 -9.31 -14.99
CA ILE A 229 16.89 -9.00 -15.47
C ILE A 229 17.23 -9.87 -16.67
N VAL A 230 16.94 -11.17 -16.60
CA VAL A 230 17.25 -12.14 -17.66
C VAL A 230 16.44 -11.84 -18.92
N GLU A 231 15.16 -11.52 -18.81
CA GLU A 231 14.27 -11.14 -19.93
C GLU A 231 14.72 -9.85 -20.65
N LYS A 232 15.53 -9.00 -20.00
CA LYS A 232 16.13 -7.82 -20.63
C LYS A 232 17.42 -8.13 -21.38
N GLN A 233 17.98 -9.32 -21.22
CA GLN A 233 19.24 -9.74 -21.80
C GLN A 233 19.07 -10.86 -22.84
N VAL A 234 18.03 -11.68 -22.68
CA VAL A 234 17.79 -12.87 -23.49
C VAL A 234 16.33 -12.87 -23.97
N ASP A 235 16.13 -13.18 -25.25
CA ASP A 235 14.79 -13.36 -25.81
C ASP A 235 14.21 -14.71 -25.37
N PHE A 236 13.02 -14.67 -24.79
CA PHE A 236 12.36 -15.84 -24.23
C PHE A 236 11.40 -16.48 -25.23
N SER A 237 11.40 -17.81 -25.27
CA SER A 237 10.35 -18.57 -25.96
C SER A 237 9.05 -18.54 -25.16
N LYS A 238 7.92 -18.80 -25.81
CA LYS A 238 6.62 -18.89 -25.12
C LYS A 238 6.62 -19.94 -24.00
N ALA A 239 7.36 -21.04 -24.17
CA ALA A 239 7.53 -22.07 -23.15
C ALA A 239 8.33 -21.56 -21.94
N ALA A 240 9.36 -20.73 -22.16
CA ALA A 240 10.13 -20.12 -21.07
C ALA A 240 9.27 -19.14 -20.25
N TYR A 241 8.46 -18.30 -20.91
CA TYR A 241 7.49 -17.45 -20.22
C TYR A 241 6.45 -18.27 -19.44
N ALA A 242 5.91 -19.32 -20.03
CA ALA A 242 4.98 -20.23 -19.35
C ALA A 242 5.62 -20.90 -18.13
N GLY A 243 6.87 -21.35 -18.23
CA GLY A 243 7.64 -21.89 -17.12
C GLY A 243 7.84 -20.89 -15.99
N SER A 244 8.21 -19.65 -16.32
CA SER A 244 8.34 -18.57 -15.33
C SER A 244 7.02 -18.27 -14.62
N ALA A 245 5.94 -18.11 -15.37
CA ALA A 245 4.60 -17.89 -14.82
C ALA A 245 4.11 -19.07 -13.96
N ALA A 246 4.45 -20.32 -14.32
CA ALA A 246 4.13 -21.50 -13.52
C ALA A 246 4.86 -21.49 -12.17
N VAL A 247 6.14 -21.09 -12.15
CA VAL A 247 6.90 -20.92 -10.90
C VAL A 247 6.29 -19.82 -10.03
N VAL A 248 5.92 -18.67 -10.62
CA VAL A 248 5.22 -17.59 -9.92
C VAL A 248 3.90 -18.08 -9.33
N CYS A 249 3.08 -18.80 -10.11
CA CYS A 249 1.84 -19.40 -9.62
C CYS A 249 2.10 -20.34 -8.45
N ALA A 250 3.04 -21.28 -8.59
CA ALA A 250 3.36 -22.22 -7.53
C ALA A 250 3.75 -21.49 -6.23
N MET A 251 4.63 -20.49 -6.31
CA MET A 251 5.07 -19.69 -5.16
C MET A 251 3.93 -18.88 -4.54
N LEU A 252 2.99 -18.34 -5.34
CA LEU A 252 1.81 -17.62 -4.83
C LEU A 252 0.84 -18.52 -4.07
N PHE A 253 0.82 -19.82 -4.35
CA PHE A 253 -0.02 -20.80 -3.66
C PHE A 253 0.67 -21.51 -2.48
N VAL A 254 1.99 -21.38 -2.29
CA VAL A 254 2.67 -21.89 -1.07
C VAL A 254 2.07 -21.33 0.23
N PRO A 255 1.70 -20.04 0.34
CA PRO A 255 1.03 -19.52 1.53
C PRO A 255 -0.30 -20.22 1.87
N LEU A 256 -1.00 -20.80 0.88
CA LEU A 256 -2.19 -21.61 1.13
C LEU A 256 -1.86 -22.88 1.91
N ILE A 257 -0.77 -23.56 1.55
CA ILE A 257 -0.31 -24.76 2.25
C ILE A 257 0.02 -24.44 3.70
N ILE A 258 0.70 -23.31 3.94
CA ILE A 258 1.01 -22.83 5.29
C ILE A 258 -0.29 -22.53 6.05
N ALA A 259 -1.24 -21.83 5.44
CA ALA A 259 -2.53 -21.51 6.06
C ALA A 259 -3.33 -22.76 6.46
N ILE A 260 -3.47 -23.73 5.55
CA ILE A 260 -4.18 -24.99 5.81
C ILE A 260 -3.49 -25.77 6.92
N ARG A 261 -2.16 -25.84 6.93
CA ARG A 261 -1.39 -26.52 7.98
C ARG A 261 -1.65 -25.90 9.35
N GLU A 262 -1.63 -24.58 9.45
CA GLU A 262 -1.87 -23.89 10.73
C GLU A 262 -3.33 -24.05 11.19
N ASP A 263 -4.30 -23.94 10.28
CA ASP A 263 -5.71 -24.19 10.61
C ASP A 263 -5.94 -25.65 11.05
N TRP A 264 -5.23 -26.63 10.45
CA TRP A 264 -5.27 -28.04 10.86
C TRP A 264 -4.72 -28.26 12.28
N VAL A 265 -3.59 -27.63 12.60
CA VAL A 265 -2.99 -27.72 13.94
C VAL A 265 -3.97 -27.14 14.98
N GLN A 266 -4.58 -25.99 14.68
CA GLN A 266 -5.56 -25.34 15.56
C GLN A 266 -6.84 -26.16 15.74
N TRP A 267 -7.35 -26.75 14.65
CA TRP A 267 -8.50 -27.64 14.68
C TRP A 267 -8.26 -28.85 15.59
N ASN A 268 -7.09 -29.47 15.48
CA ASN A 268 -6.73 -30.61 16.33
C ASN A 268 -6.56 -30.22 17.80
N LEU A 269 -5.98 -29.06 18.10
CA LEU A 269 -5.87 -28.57 19.48
C LEU A 269 -7.25 -28.32 20.10
N LYS A 270 -8.17 -27.67 19.37
CA LYS A 270 -9.56 -27.45 19.84
C LYS A 270 -10.30 -28.77 20.07
N ASN A 271 -10.11 -29.76 19.18
CA ASN A 271 -10.71 -31.08 19.35
C ASN A 271 -10.11 -31.87 20.52
N GLN A 272 -8.84 -31.66 20.85
CA GLN A 272 -8.19 -32.27 22.02
C GLN A 272 -8.64 -31.62 23.34
N ASP A 273 -8.79 -30.29 23.38
CA ASP A 273 -9.28 -29.59 24.57
C ASP A 273 -10.77 -29.87 24.84
N GLY A 274 -11.58 -30.08 23.81
CA GLY A 274 -12.97 -30.54 23.93
C GLY A 274 -13.12 -31.99 24.41
N MET A 275 -12.04 -32.78 24.43
CA MET A 275 -12.00 -34.18 24.89
C MET A 275 -11.51 -34.36 26.33
N LYS A 276 -11.09 -33.28 27.01
CA LYS A 276 -10.76 -33.35 28.45
C LYS A 276 -12.07 -33.43 29.25
N PRO A 277 -12.29 -34.46 30.09
CA PRO A 277 -13.44 -34.47 30.98
C PRO A 277 -13.34 -33.25 31.89
N ALA A 278 -14.47 -32.54 32.05
CA ALA A 278 -14.59 -31.41 32.95
C ALA A 278 -14.14 -31.86 34.36
N THR A 279 -12.89 -31.58 34.69
CA THR A 279 -12.40 -31.78 36.05
C THR A 279 -12.91 -30.59 36.81
N GLU A 280 -13.82 -30.87 37.74
CA GLU A 280 -14.53 -29.95 38.62
C GLU A 280 -13.65 -28.77 39.02
N THR A 281 -13.89 -27.61 38.40
CA THR A 281 -13.59 -26.35 39.07
C THR A 281 -14.86 -26.06 39.88
N THR A 282 -14.84 -26.43 41.16
CA THR A 282 -15.81 -25.97 42.14
C THR A 282 -15.80 -24.45 42.14
N VAL A 283 -16.70 -23.85 41.36
CA VAL A 283 -17.05 -22.44 41.51
C VAL A 283 -17.92 -22.37 42.75
N ASP A 284 -17.29 -21.98 43.86
CA ASP A 284 -18.02 -21.59 45.06
C ASP A 284 -19.05 -20.53 44.68
N ARG A 285 -20.31 -20.94 44.81
CA ARG A 285 -21.51 -20.15 44.63
C ARG A 285 -21.64 -19.23 45.84
N ALA A 286 -21.00 -18.06 45.79
CA ALA A 286 -21.27 -17.00 46.75
C ALA A 286 -22.64 -16.37 46.42
N LEU A 287 -23.57 -16.57 47.35
CA LEU A 287 -24.96 -16.16 47.35
C LEU A 287 -25.16 -14.65 47.19
N ASP A 288 -26.22 -14.32 46.44
CA ASP A 288 -26.93 -13.05 46.44
C ASP A 288 -27.29 -12.60 47.87
N ILE A 289 -26.70 -11.50 48.34
CA ILE A 289 -27.35 -10.57 49.27
C ILE A 289 -26.96 -9.16 48.87
N ALA A 290 -27.90 -8.47 48.22
CA ALA A 290 -27.86 -7.03 48.03
C ALA A 290 -28.03 -6.29 49.38
N PRO A 291 -27.39 -5.12 49.53
CA PRO A 291 -28.05 -3.99 50.14
C PRO A 291 -28.29 -2.91 49.10
N GLU A 292 -29.54 -2.45 49.04
CA GLU A 292 -29.98 -1.26 48.33
C GLU A 292 -29.06 -0.06 48.63
N VAL A 293 -28.36 0.44 47.63
CA VAL A 293 -27.99 1.85 47.56
C VAL A 293 -28.79 2.47 46.43
N LYS A 294 -29.85 3.16 46.84
CA LYS A 294 -30.76 3.93 46.02
C LYS A 294 -29.99 4.93 45.14
N SER A 295 -30.19 4.78 43.83
CA SER A 295 -30.59 5.86 42.92
C SER A 295 -29.79 7.17 42.90
N GLU A 296 -28.63 7.19 42.22
CA GLU A 296 -28.11 8.43 41.59
C GLU A 296 -27.51 8.25 40.18
N VAL A 297 -27.55 7.06 39.57
CA VAL A 297 -26.92 6.83 38.23
C VAL A 297 -27.88 7.09 37.05
N SER A 298 -29.09 7.57 37.28
CA SER A 298 -30.09 7.84 36.23
C SER A 298 -30.24 9.32 35.84
N LYS A 299 -29.18 10.13 35.97
CA LYS A 299 -29.13 11.49 35.39
C LYS A 299 -28.03 11.72 34.35
N ASP A 300 -26.95 10.92 34.33
CA ASP A 300 -25.81 11.16 33.42
C ASP A 300 -25.95 10.56 32.00
N LYS A 301 -26.99 9.76 31.74
CA LYS A 301 -27.20 9.13 30.42
C LYS A 301 -28.23 9.82 29.53
N GLU A 302 -28.97 10.80 30.05
CA GLU A 302 -29.92 11.60 29.26
C GLU A 302 -29.43 13.02 28.93
N GLU A 303 -28.40 13.55 29.61
CA GLU A 303 -27.83 14.88 29.29
C GLU A 303 -26.80 14.89 28.14
N LYS A 304 -26.22 13.75 27.76
CA LYS A 304 -25.25 13.67 26.63
C LYS A 304 -25.87 13.63 25.23
N ALA A 305 -27.19 13.70 25.11
CA ALA A 305 -27.90 13.65 23.83
C ALA A 305 -28.00 15.01 23.11
N LYS A 306 -27.47 16.11 23.68
CA LYS A 306 -27.48 17.45 23.07
C LYS A 306 -26.18 18.23 23.23
N GLU A 307 -25.02 17.57 23.19
CA GLU A 307 -23.77 18.31 23.02
C GLU A 307 -23.53 18.56 21.52
N SER A 308 -23.49 19.84 21.14
CA SER A 308 -23.17 20.30 19.78
C SER A 308 -21.95 19.55 19.22
N CYS A 309 -22.01 19.15 17.95
CA CYS A 309 -20.95 18.44 17.21
C CYS A 309 -19.55 18.99 17.52
N PHE A 310 -19.43 20.30 17.71
CA PHE A 310 -18.19 21.01 18.04
C PHE A 310 -17.58 20.70 19.43
N VAL A 311 -18.39 20.43 20.46
CA VAL A 311 -17.90 20.14 21.83
C VAL A 311 -17.36 18.71 21.93
N SER A 312 -17.98 17.76 21.20
CA SER A 312 -17.49 16.39 21.09
C SER A 312 -16.11 16.29 20.41
N ILE A 313 -15.75 17.24 19.54
CA ILE A 313 -14.43 17.29 18.88
C ILE A 313 -13.32 17.65 19.88
N CYS A 314 -13.63 18.44 20.92
CA CYS A 314 -12.65 18.94 21.89
C CYS A 314 -12.25 17.90 22.96
N HIS A 315 -13.07 16.88 23.22
CA HIS A 315 -12.70 15.77 24.11
C HIS A 315 -11.91 14.71 23.34
N LYS A 316 -10.58 14.86 23.37
CA LYS A 316 -9.65 13.94 22.69
C LYS A 316 -9.54 12.61 23.45
N PRO A 317 -9.82 11.45 22.82
CA PRO A 317 -9.57 10.14 23.42
C PRO A 317 -8.09 9.92 23.74
N GLU A 318 -7.78 8.98 24.63
CA GLU A 318 -6.38 8.57 24.82
C GLU A 318 -5.81 7.94 23.54
N ARG A 319 -4.49 8.02 23.36
CA ARG A 319 -3.84 7.44 22.17
C ARG A 319 -4.06 5.93 22.17
N GLY A 320 -4.43 5.40 21.00
CA GLY A 320 -4.75 4.00 20.84
C GLY A 320 -6.21 3.66 21.11
N GLU A 321 -7.01 4.56 21.70
CA GLU A 321 -8.47 4.42 21.71
C GLU A 321 -9.08 4.75 20.36
N ASP A 322 -10.35 4.41 20.16
CA ASP A 322 -11.05 4.67 18.90
C ASP A 322 -11.45 6.14 18.80
N TYR A 323 -10.83 6.86 17.87
CA TYR A 323 -11.18 8.25 17.56
C TYR A 323 -12.32 8.27 16.57
N THR A 324 -13.20 9.27 16.63
CA THR A 324 -14.07 9.58 15.49
C THR A 324 -13.23 10.13 14.33
N ILE A 325 -13.76 10.03 13.10
CA ILE A 325 -13.04 10.47 11.88
C ILE A 325 -12.58 11.93 12.02
N LEU A 326 -13.48 12.83 12.42
CA LEU A 326 -13.18 14.26 12.50
C LEU A 326 -12.21 14.59 13.65
N GLN A 327 -12.36 13.94 14.81
CA GLN A 327 -11.43 14.07 15.93
C GLN A 327 -10.01 13.65 15.54
N ALA A 328 -9.87 12.52 14.83
CA ALA A 328 -8.57 12.04 14.39
C ALA A 328 -7.94 12.99 13.36
N LEU A 329 -8.69 13.41 12.33
CA LEU A 329 -8.19 14.29 11.27
C LEU A 329 -7.74 15.66 11.79
N LEU A 330 -8.46 16.22 12.78
CA LEU A 330 -8.12 17.51 13.39
C LEU A 330 -7.16 17.36 14.58
N SER A 331 -6.76 16.14 14.95
CA SER A 331 -5.81 15.94 16.02
C SER A 331 -4.42 16.42 15.61
N MET A 332 -3.70 17.04 16.54
CA MET A 332 -2.30 17.44 16.33
C MET A 332 -1.40 16.28 15.91
N ASP A 333 -1.66 15.06 16.39
CA ASP A 333 -0.83 13.90 16.06
C ASP A 333 -1.03 13.49 14.59
N MET A 334 -2.25 13.58 14.05
CA MET A 334 -2.53 13.32 12.63
C MET A 334 -2.00 14.44 11.74
N LEU A 335 -2.16 15.71 12.12
CA LEU A 335 -1.65 16.83 11.33
C LEU A 335 -0.13 16.80 11.18
N ILE A 336 0.59 16.48 12.27
CA ILE A 336 2.05 16.29 12.25
C ILE A 336 2.43 15.10 11.35
N LEU A 337 1.73 13.97 11.49
CA LEU A 337 1.96 12.78 10.65
C LEU A 337 1.70 13.08 9.17
N PHE A 338 0.61 13.78 8.87
CA PHE A 338 0.22 14.18 7.52
C PHE A 338 1.26 15.12 6.90
N ALA A 339 1.74 16.11 7.65
CA ALA A 339 2.78 17.03 7.19
C ALA A 339 4.11 16.32 6.91
N ALA A 340 4.58 15.45 7.82
CA ALA A 340 5.78 14.65 7.60
C ALA A 340 5.65 13.73 6.38
N THR A 341 4.48 13.11 6.22
CA THR A 341 4.16 12.22 5.11
C THR A 341 4.07 12.97 3.77
N PHE A 342 3.47 14.17 3.77
CA PHE A 342 3.38 15.04 2.60
C PHE A 342 4.78 15.39 2.07
N CYS A 343 5.70 15.77 2.97
CA CYS A 343 7.08 16.07 2.62
C CYS A 343 7.82 14.82 2.11
N GLY A 344 7.70 13.70 2.83
CA GLY A 344 8.42 12.46 2.54
C GLY A 344 7.95 11.70 1.30
N LEU A 345 6.67 11.30 1.28
CA LEU A 345 6.08 10.58 0.15
C LEU A 345 6.01 11.47 -1.08
N GLY A 346 5.67 12.76 -0.92
CA GLY A 346 5.66 13.70 -2.05
C GLY A 346 7.03 13.81 -2.72
N GLY A 347 8.10 13.99 -1.93
CA GLY A 347 9.47 14.07 -2.46
C GLY A 347 9.97 12.75 -3.04
N SER A 348 9.61 11.63 -2.43
CA SER A 348 10.02 10.30 -2.92
C SER A 348 9.29 9.92 -4.21
N LEU A 349 7.99 10.18 -4.29
CA LEU A 349 7.18 9.96 -5.48
C LEU A 349 7.65 10.84 -6.64
N THR A 350 7.95 12.12 -6.37
CA THR A 350 8.53 13.02 -7.39
C THR A 350 9.82 12.43 -8.00
N ALA A 351 10.70 11.88 -7.17
CA ALA A 351 11.94 11.28 -7.65
C ALA A 351 11.71 10.02 -8.49
N VAL A 352 10.76 9.18 -8.07
CA VAL A 352 10.39 7.95 -8.80
C VAL A 352 9.75 8.27 -10.15
N ASP A 353 8.82 9.23 -10.19
CA ASP A 353 8.11 9.63 -11.41
C ASP A 353 9.04 10.23 -12.46
N ASN A 354 10.09 10.95 -12.03
CA ASN A 354 11.04 11.61 -12.92
C ASN A 354 12.29 10.78 -13.23
N LEU A 355 12.43 9.55 -12.70
CA LEU A 355 13.67 8.78 -12.81
C LEU A 355 14.10 8.52 -14.26
N GLY A 356 13.12 8.35 -15.16
CA GLY A 356 13.36 8.23 -16.59
C GLY A 356 14.02 9.48 -17.18
N GLN A 357 13.44 10.65 -16.92
CA GLN A 357 13.90 11.94 -17.41
C GLN A 357 15.21 12.38 -16.75
N ILE A 358 15.41 12.04 -15.47
CA ILE A 358 16.69 12.25 -14.78
C ILE A 358 17.80 11.48 -15.50
N GLY A 359 17.56 10.20 -15.81
CA GLY A 359 18.51 9.39 -16.57
C GLY A 359 18.79 9.96 -17.96
N GLU A 360 17.76 10.41 -18.67
CA GLU A 360 17.88 11.02 -20.00
C GLU A 360 18.67 12.33 -19.97
N SER A 361 18.34 13.25 -19.05
CA SER A 361 19.02 14.53 -18.90
C SER A 361 20.52 14.39 -18.59
N LEU A 362 20.92 13.30 -17.92
CA LEU A 362 22.32 12.99 -17.63
C LEU A 362 23.02 12.20 -18.75
N GLY A 363 22.33 11.91 -19.85
CA GLY A 363 22.90 11.21 -21.01
C GLY A 363 23.04 9.69 -20.85
N TYR A 364 22.31 9.07 -19.92
CA TYR A 364 22.37 7.61 -19.77
C TYR A 364 21.70 6.88 -20.95
N PRO A 365 22.24 5.73 -21.40
CA PRO A 365 21.57 4.89 -22.39
C PRO A 365 20.20 4.40 -21.88
N THR A 366 19.23 4.24 -22.79
CA THR A 366 17.87 3.78 -22.44
C THR A 366 17.86 2.45 -21.68
N LYS A 367 18.81 1.54 -21.95
CA LYS A 367 18.96 0.26 -21.23
C LYS A 367 19.30 0.48 -19.75
N THR A 368 20.16 1.46 -19.46
CA THR A 368 20.54 1.86 -18.10
C THR A 368 19.37 2.54 -17.38
N ILE A 369 18.64 3.43 -18.06
CA ILE A 369 17.44 4.07 -17.51
C ILE A 369 16.38 3.03 -17.12
N LYS A 370 16.11 2.04 -18.00
CA LYS A 370 15.22 0.91 -17.71
C LYS A 370 15.69 0.06 -16.52
N SER A 371 16.99 0.08 -16.19
CA SER A 371 17.54 -0.63 -15.04
C SER A 371 17.28 0.14 -13.74
N PHE A 372 17.41 1.48 -13.75
CA PHE A 372 17.06 2.35 -12.60
C PHE A 372 15.61 2.14 -12.15
N VAL A 373 14.66 2.22 -13.10
CA VAL A 373 13.24 2.04 -12.82
C VAL A 373 12.96 0.64 -12.24
N SER A 374 13.63 -0.39 -12.77
CA SER A 374 13.55 -1.76 -12.26
C SER A 374 14.02 -1.87 -10.81
N LEU A 375 15.14 -1.23 -10.49
CA LEU A 375 15.71 -1.24 -9.13
C LEU A 375 14.77 -0.57 -8.15
N VAL A 376 14.17 0.57 -8.51
CA VAL A 376 13.19 1.24 -7.65
C VAL A 376 12.05 0.30 -7.29
N SER A 377 11.47 -0.43 -8.24
CA SER A 377 10.37 -1.37 -7.97
C SER A 377 10.77 -2.50 -7.02
N ILE A 378 11.96 -3.09 -7.20
CA ILE A 378 12.47 -4.18 -6.34
C ILE A 378 12.68 -3.67 -4.92
N TRP A 379 13.40 -2.56 -4.78
CA TRP A 379 13.70 -2.00 -3.47
C TRP A 379 12.45 -1.41 -2.81
N ASN A 380 11.42 -1.05 -3.57
CA ASN A 380 10.11 -0.70 -3.02
C ASN A 380 9.48 -1.86 -2.26
N TYR A 381 9.51 -3.07 -2.81
CA TYR A 381 9.06 -4.27 -2.09
C TYR A 381 9.86 -4.48 -0.80
N PHE A 382 11.20 -4.45 -0.88
CA PHE A 382 12.04 -4.65 0.29
C PHE A 382 11.83 -3.57 1.35
N GLY A 383 11.62 -2.32 0.96
CA GLY A 383 11.28 -1.23 1.88
C GLY A 383 9.99 -1.49 2.64
N ARG A 384 8.93 -1.97 1.95
CA ARG A 384 7.63 -2.27 2.57
C ARG A 384 7.72 -3.40 3.59
N VAL A 385 8.41 -4.47 3.22
CA VAL A 385 8.59 -5.65 4.07
C VAL A 385 9.50 -5.32 5.25
N PHE A 386 10.64 -4.68 4.99
CA PHE A 386 11.57 -4.23 6.03
C PHE A 386 10.85 -3.35 7.04
N SER A 387 10.09 -2.35 6.59
CA SER A 387 9.42 -1.46 7.51
C SER A 387 8.33 -2.15 8.31
N GLY A 388 7.60 -3.13 7.76
CA GLY A 388 6.65 -3.93 8.54
C GLY A 388 7.31 -4.76 9.65
N PHE A 389 8.28 -5.60 9.30
CA PHE A 389 8.89 -6.55 10.26
C PHE A 389 9.86 -5.91 11.23
N VAL A 390 10.71 -5.00 10.75
CA VAL A 390 11.73 -4.37 11.59
C VAL A 390 11.09 -3.38 12.55
N SER A 391 10.09 -2.58 12.10
CA SER A 391 9.38 -1.71 13.04
C SER A 391 8.64 -2.49 14.11
N GLU A 392 8.04 -3.65 13.77
CA GLU A 392 7.39 -4.52 14.76
C GLU A 392 8.40 -5.06 15.77
N SER A 393 9.53 -5.58 15.27
CA SER A 393 10.57 -6.14 16.13
C SER A 393 11.17 -5.08 17.06
N LEU A 394 11.41 -3.87 16.55
CA LEU A 394 11.91 -2.74 17.34
C LEU A 394 10.88 -2.26 18.36
N LEU A 395 9.60 -2.23 18.00
CA LEU A 395 8.51 -1.87 18.90
C LEU A 395 8.37 -2.88 20.04
N VAL A 396 8.28 -4.18 19.72
CA VAL A 396 8.04 -5.23 20.72
C VAL A 396 9.25 -5.39 21.65
N LYS A 397 10.48 -5.42 21.09
CA LYS A 397 11.70 -5.69 21.85
C LYS A 397 12.28 -4.47 22.55
N TYR A 398 12.26 -3.31 21.91
CA TYR A 398 12.94 -2.10 22.39
C TYR A 398 11.98 -0.93 22.69
N LYS A 399 10.67 -1.12 22.54
CA LYS A 399 9.65 -0.06 22.73
C LYS A 399 9.94 1.20 21.90
N MET A 400 10.58 1.00 20.75
CA MET A 400 10.94 2.07 19.83
C MET A 400 9.67 2.61 19.14
N PRO A 401 9.38 3.93 19.22
CA PRO A 401 8.25 4.52 18.52
C PRO A 401 8.36 4.34 17.00
N ARG A 402 7.31 3.86 16.31
CA ARG A 402 7.32 3.78 14.83
C ARG A 402 7.58 5.11 14.12
N PRO A 403 7.14 6.29 14.63
CA PRO A 403 7.53 7.58 14.04
C PRO A 403 9.05 7.81 14.02
N LEU A 404 9.83 7.16 14.89
CA LEU A 404 11.28 7.26 14.86
C LEU A 404 11.85 6.52 13.65
N MET A 405 11.29 5.35 13.33
CA MET A 405 11.64 4.64 12.11
C MET A 405 11.26 5.43 10.86
N MET A 406 10.09 6.08 10.85
CA MET A 406 9.71 7.01 9.77
C MET A 406 10.76 8.12 9.61
N THR A 407 11.25 8.68 10.70
CA THR A 407 12.31 9.69 10.69
C THR A 407 13.59 9.18 10.03
N PHE A 408 14.07 7.98 10.38
CA PHE A 408 15.25 7.39 9.75
C PHE A 408 15.05 7.14 8.25
N VAL A 409 13.86 6.69 7.85
CA VAL A 409 13.51 6.51 6.43
C VAL A 409 13.50 7.84 5.67
N LEU A 410 13.02 8.93 6.28
CA LEU A 410 13.06 10.27 5.67
C LEU A 410 14.49 10.79 5.52
N LEU A 411 15.34 10.60 6.53
CA LEU A 411 16.77 10.95 6.43
C LEU A 411 17.48 10.14 5.34
N LEU A 412 17.15 8.86 5.21
CA LEU A 412 17.65 8.02 4.13
C LEU A 412 17.17 8.52 2.75
N ALA A 413 15.92 8.97 2.63
CA ALA A 413 15.43 9.59 1.39
C ALA A 413 16.20 10.87 1.03
N CYS A 414 16.54 11.73 2.01
CA CYS A 414 17.39 12.91 1.77
C CYS A 414 18.73 12.54 1.12
N VAL A 415 19.37 11.45 1.55
CA VAL A 415 20.60 10.95 0.91
C VAL A 415 20.36 10.61 -0.55
N GLY A 416 19.25 9.91 -0.85
CA GLY A 416 18.87 9.59 -2.22
C GLY A 416 18.61 10.84 -3.08
N HIS A 417 17.96 11.86 -2.52
CA HIS A 417 17.75 13.14 -3.22
C HIS A 417 19.07 13.85 -3.51
N LEU A 418 19.99 13.90 -2.55
CA LEU A 418 21.30 14.55 -2.73
C LEU A 418 22.18 13.84 -3.76
N LEU A 419 22.13 12.50 -3.83
CA LEU A 419 22.84 11.72 -4.86
C LEU A 419 22.35 12.02 -6.29
N ILE A 420 21.10 12.45 -6.45
CA ILE A 420 20.54 12.91 -7.72
C ILE A 420 20.92 14.37 -7.99
N ALA A 421 20.90 15.23 -6.96
CA ALA A 421 21.28 16.64 -7.11
C ALA A 421 22.77 16.84 -7.47
N PHE A 422 23.64 15.97 -6.94
CA PHE A 422 25.09 15.99 -7.13
C PHE A 422 25.58 14.67 -7.73
N PRO A 423 25.30 14.43 -9.03
CA PRO A 423 25.58 13.15 -9.64
C PRO A 423 27.08 12.93 -9.87
N PHE A 424 27.53 11.72 -9.62
CA PHE A 424 28.85 11.17 -9.96
C PHE A 424 28.65 9.81 -10.65
N PRO A 425 29.68 9.20 -11.28
CA PRO A 425 29.54 7.92 -11.94
C PRO A 425 28.93 6.85 -11.01
N GLY A 426 27.75 6.34 -11.36
CA GLY A 426 27.03 5.35 -10.54
C GLY A 426 26.13 5.92 -9.43
N SER A 427 26.13 7.22 -9.16
CA SER A 427 25.30 7.81 -8.09
C SER A 427 23.79 7.57 -8.30
N VAL A 428 23.32 7.61 -9.55
CA VAL A 428 21.90 7.40 -9.90
C VAL A 428 21.49 5.94 -9.68
N TYR A 429 22.40 4.98 -9.84
CA TYR A 429 22.15 3.57 -9.46
C TYR A 429 21.89 3.47 -7.95
N VAL A 430 22.78 4.04 -7.15
CA VAL A 430 22.68 4.05 -5.68
C VAL A 430 21.43 4.81 -5.23
N ALA A 431 21.15 5.96 -5.84
CA ALA A 431 19.95 6.74 -5.57
C ALA A 431 18.68 5.95 -5.88
N SER A 432 18.63 5.20 -6.97
CA SER A 432 17.48 4.36 -7.33
C SER A 432 17.18 3.30 -6.26
N VAL A 433 18.23 2.68 -5.71
CA VAL A 433 18.11 1.71 -4.60
C VAL A 433 17.56 2.38 -3.34
N ILE A 434 18.19 3.49 -2.92
CA ILE A 434 17.83 4.24 -1.72
C ILE A 434 16.40 4.79 -1.81
N MET A 435 16.07 5.43 -2.92
CA MET A 435 14.74 6.02 -3.14
C MET A 435 13.66 4.94 -3.24
N GLY A 436 13.93 3.81 -3.92
CA GLY A 436 13.00 2.68 -3.97
C GLY A 436 12.68 2.15 -2.57
N PHE A 437 13.72 1.88 -1.78
CA PHE A 437 13.57 1.41 -0.39
C PHE A 437 12.84 2.42 0.50
N ALA A 438 13.27 3.68 0.50
CA ALA A 438 12.68 4.70 1.36
C ALA A 438 11.22 4.96 1.02
N PHE A 439 10.89 5.04 -0.28
CA PHE A 439 9.50 5.17 -0.74
C PHE A 439 8.64 3.98 -0.31
N GLY A 440 9.18 2.76 -0.40
CA GLY A 440 8.47 1.54 0.01
C GLY A 440 8.21 1.50 1.52
N ALA A 441 9.17 1.93 2.32
CA ALA A 441 9.08 1.88 3.77
C ALA A 441 8.04 2.84 4.37
N GLN A 442 7.80 3.99 3.73
CA GLN A 442 6.92 5.05 4.25
C GLN A 442 5.45 4.63 4.41
N LEU A 443 4.85 3.94 3.43
CA LEU A 443 3.41 3.61 3.46
C LEU A 443 3.03 2.62 4.58
N PRO A 444 3.73 1.48 4.78
CA PRO A 444 3.40 0.60 5.90
C PRO A 444 3.59 1.28 7.26
N LEU A 445 4.60 2.14 7.40
CA LEU A 445 4.81 2.92 8.63
C LEU A 445 3.65 3.89 8.87
N LEU A 446 3.20 4.62 7.85
CA LEU A 446 2.03 5.49 7.92
C LEU A 446 0.80 4.72 8.40
N PHE A 447 0.51 3.59 7.77
CA PHE A 447 -0.65 2.76 8.10
C PHE A 447 -0.59 2.14 9.48
N ALA A 448 0.61 1.74 9.93
CA ALA A 448 0.82 1.22 11.28
C ALA A 448 0.61 2.32 12.32
N ILE A 449 1.23 3.49 12.15
CA ILE A 449 1.11 4.64 13.06
C ILE A 449 -0.36 5.08 13.18
N ILE A 450 -1.11 5.15 12.07
CA ILE A 450 -2.52 5.53 12.10
C ILE A 450 -3.35 4.51 12.91
N SER A 451 -3.13 3.21 12.67
CA SER A 451 -3.84 2.15 13.42
C SER A 451 -3.48 2.13 14.92
N GLU A 452 -2.27 2.58 15.26
CA GLU A 452 -1.74 2.61 16.62
C GLU A 452 -2.25 3.80 17.41
N LEU A 453 -2.35 4.98 16.78
CA LEU A 453 -2.70 6.21 17.47
C LEU A 453 -4.21 6.46 17.54
N PHE A 454 -4.98 6.04 16.54
CA PHE A 454 -6.38 6.43 16.36
C PHE A 454 -7.39 5.28 16.45
N GLY A 455 -6.91 4.08 16.78
CA GLY A 455 -7.75 2.89 16.93
C GLY A 455 -8.09 2.19 15.61
N LEU A 456 -8.96 1.18 15.70
CA LEU A 456 -9.32 0.30 14.58
C LEU A 456 -10.74 0.50 14.07
N LYS A 457 -11.60 1.23 14.82
CA LYS A 457 -13.01 1.43 14.46
C LYS A 457 -13.20 2.10 13.10
N TYR A 458 -12.63 3.30 12.92
CA TYR A 458 -12.70 4.06 11.66
C TYR A 458 -11.38 4.01 10.87
N TYR A 459 -10.60 2.95 11.07
CA TYR A 459 -9.26 2.83 10.50
C TYR A 459 -9.27 2.92 8.97
N SER A 460 -10.26 2.31 8.33
CA SER A 460 -10.47 2.33 6.88
C SER A 460 -10.47 3.75 6.31
N THR A 461 -11.24 4.65 6.92
CA THR A 461 -11.27 6.04 6.46
C THR A 461 -9.99 6.78 6.80
N LEU A 462 -9.46 6.61 8.02
CA LEU A 462 -8.31 7.36 8.51
C LEU A 462 -7.03 7.09 7.72
N PHE A 463 -6.73 5.82 7.40
CA PHE A 463 -5.52 5.50 6.64
C PHE A 463 -5.60 6.03 5.20
N ASN A 464 -6.79 5.97 4.58
CA ASN A 464 -7.03 6.51 3.24
C ASN A 464 -6.91 8.04 3.21
N CYS A 465 -7.39 8.74 4.24
CA CYS A 465 -7.17 10.18 4.39
C CYS A 465 -5.68 10.50 4.58
N GLY A 466 -4.97 9.74 5.41
CA GLY A 466 -3.51 9.89 5.58
C GLY A 466 -2.74 9.70 4.27
N GLN A 467 -3.19 8.78 3.42
CA GLN A 467 -2.58 8.51 2.12
C GLN A 467 -2.69 9.68 1.13
N LEU A 468 -3.69 10.57 1.27
CA LEU A 468 -3.84 11.78 0.44
C LEU A 468 -2.64 12.73 0.53
N ALA A 469 -1.83 12.64 1.59
CA ALA A 469 -0.59 13.39 1.69
C ALA A 469 0.35 13.13 0.50
N SER A 470 0.36 11.91 -0.05
CA SER A 470 1.21 11.52 -1.17
C SER A 470 0.90 12.25 -2.48
N PRO A 471 -0.32 12.19 -3.05
CA PRO A 471 -0.64 12.91 -4.28
C PRO A 471 -0.60 14.43 -4.11
N LEU A 472 -0.98 14.95 -2.94
CA LEU A 472 -0.91 16.39 -2.66
C LEU A 472 0.55 16.88 -2.60
N GLY A 473 1.42 16.11 -1.94
CA GLY A 473 2.85 16.38 -1.88
C GLY A 473 3.50 16.30 -3.25
N SER A 474 3.21 15.26 -4.02
CA SER A 474 3.74 15.10 -5.38
C SER A 474 3.23 16.20 -6.31
N TYR A 475 1.96 16.62 -6.25
CA TYR A 475 1.49 17.74 -7.08
C TYR A 475 2.31 19.02 -6.88
N ILE A 476 2.60 19.38 -5.61
CA ILE A 476 3.37 20.58 -5.29
C ILE A 476 4.85 20.38 -5.65
N LEU A 477 5.48 19.28 -5.22
CA LEU A 477 6.91 19.06 -5.37
C LEU A 477 7.30 18.65 -6.81
N ASN A 478 6.48 17.84 -7.47
CA ASN A 478 6.69 17.38 -8.84
C ASN A 478 6.24 18.45 -9.85
N VAL A 479 4.94 18.75 -9.91
CA VAL A 479 4.38 19.59 -10.99
C VAL A 479 4.75 21.06 -10.80
N LYS A 480 4.51 21.62 -9.62
CA LYS A 480 4.71 23.07 -9.40
C LYS A 480 6.17 23.46 -9.23
N ILE A 481 7.00 22.60 -8.66
CA ILE A 481 8.41 22.92 -8.38
C ILE A 481 9.33 22.25 -9.40
N THR A 482 9.38 20.92 -9.43
CA THR A 482 10.37 20.19 -10.26
C THR A 482 10.16 20.42 -11.76
N GLY A 483 8.93 20.26 -12.25
CA GLY A 483 8.59 20.48 -13.66
C GLY A 483 8.83 21.93 -14.10
N HIS A 484 8.40 22.91 -13.31
CA HIS A 484 8.63 24.33 -13.64
C HIS A 484 10.11 24.69 -13.69
N LEU A 485 10.92 24.20 -12.75
CA LEU A 485 12.36 24.45 -12.74
C LEU A 485 13.09 23.73 -13.88
N TYR A 486 12.66 22.51 -14.22
CA TYR A 486 13.16 21.78 -15.38
C TYR A 486 12.88 22.55 -16.68
N ASP A 487 11.62 22.99 -16.88
CA ASP A 487 11.20 23.74 -18.06
C ASP A 487 11.97 25.07 -18.19
N HIS A 488 12.24 25.74 -17.05
CA HIS A 488 13.03 26.97 -17.02
C HIS A 488 14.46 26.76 -17.52
N GLU A 489 15.14 25.70 -17.07
CA GLU A 489 16.48 25.36 -17.56
C GLU A 489 16.46 24.89 -19.02
N ALA A 490 15.45 24.13 -19.43
CA ALA A 490 15.26 23.73 -20.83
C ALA A 490 15.08 24.95 -21.76
N LEU A 491 14.31 25.96 -21.34
CA LEU A 491 14.12 27.20 -22.10
C LEU A 491 15.41 28.02 -22.20
N LYS A 492 16.22 28.07 -21.13
CA LYS A 492 17.55 28.69 -21.19
C LYS A 492 18.46 27.98 -22.19
N GLU A 493 18.43 26.65 -22.26
CA GLU A 493 19.20 25.88 -23.25
C GLU A 493 18.73 26.14 -24.68
N LEU A 494 17.42 26.25 -24.92
CA LEU A 494 16.87 26.63 -26.23
C LEU A 494 17.28 28.04 -26.63
N ALA A 495 17.18 29.00 -25.71
CA ALA A 495 17.57 30.38 -25.95
C ALA A 495 19.06 30.49 -26.32
N LYS A 496 19.93 29.71 -25.66
CA LYS A 496 21.36 29.61 -26.04
C LYS A 496 21.59 29.07 -27.45
N LYS A 497 20.66 28.28 -27.99
CA LYS A 497 20.67 27.79 -29.37
C LYS A 497 19.97 28.74 -30.36
N GLY A 498 19.55 29.93 -29.92
CA GLY A 498 18.80 30.89 -30.75
C GLY A 498 17.38 30.42 -31.09
N MET A 499 16.83 29.47 -30.33
CA MET A 499 15.54 28.82 -30.58
C MET A 499 14.51 29.23 -29.53
N ASN A 500 13.25 29.35 -29.96
CA ASN A 500 12.11 29.67 -29.08
C ASN A 500 11.27 28.42 -28.79
N ARG A 501 10.39 28.46 -27.78
CA ARG A 501 9.52 27.32 -27.41
C ARG A 501 8.70 26.74 -28.57
N SER A 502 8.32 27.58 -29.55
CA SER A 502 7.58 27.19 -30.75
C SER A 502 8.40 26.40 -31.78
N SER A 503 9.73 26.47 -31.70
CA SER A 503 10.64 25.78 -32.62
C SER A 503 10.81 24.29 -32.31
N VAL A 504 10.39 23.83 -31.13
CA VAL A 504 10.52 22.45 -30.70
C VAL A 504 9.18 21.85 -30.30
N LYS A 505 8.97 20.58 -30.71
CA LYS A 505 7.77 19.82 -30.36
C LYS A 505 7.78 19.40 -28.88
N GLU A 506 8.93 18.99 -28.36
CA GLU A 506 9.12 18.56 -26.98
C GLU A 506 10.24 19.37 -26.31
N LEU A 507 10.04 19.74 -25.05
CA LEU A 507 10.98 20.53 -24.27
C LEU A 507 11.88 19.58 -23.47
N ILE A 508 13.17 19.53 -23.84
CA ILE A 508 14.15 18.61 -23.26
C ILE A 508 15.29 19.44 -22.66
N CYS A 509 15.68 19.12 -21.42
CA CYS A 509 16.80 19.73 -20.71
C CYS A 509 17.94 18.71 -20.59
N MET A 510 19.16 19.11 -20.93
CA MET A 510 20.33 18.23 -20.91
C MET A 510 21.42 18.76 -19.96
N GLY A 511 21.68 17.99 -18.91
CA GLY A 511 22.76 18.22 -17.98
C GLY A 511 22.32 18.19 -16.53
N VAL A 512 23.31 18.32 -15.63
CA VAL A 512 23.10 18.22 -14.19
C VAL A 512 22.21 19.34 -13.65
N GLN A 513 22.25 20.52 -14.28
CA GLN A 513 21.46 21.69 -13.90
C GLN A 513 19.94 21.44 -13.91
N CYS A 514 19.46 20.54 -14.76
CA CYS A 514 18.04 20.28 -14.95
C CYS A 514 17.34 19.79 -13.68
N TYR A 515 18.05 19.00 -12.86
CA TYR A 515 17.49 18.43 -11.63
C TYR A 515 18.25 18.83 -10.36
N ARG A 516 19.39 19.52 -10.45
CA ARG A 516 20.17 19.93 -9.27
C ARG A 516 19.34 20.76 -8.28
N VAL A 517 18.78 21.89 -8.71
CA VAL A 517 18.01 22.78 -7.81
C VAL A 517 16.73 22.11 -7.30
N PRO A 518 15.90 21.48 -8.16
CA PRO A 518 14.74 20.72 -7.69
C PRO A 518 15.08 19.72 -6.59
N PHE A 519 16.13 18.91 -6.77
CA PHE A 519 16.48 17.87 -5.81
C PHE A 519 17.10 18.40 -4.51
N ILE A 520 17.75 19.57 -4.53
CA ILE A 520 18.13 20.28 -3.30
C ILE A 520 16.89 20.73 -2.52
N ILE A 521 15.88 21.25 -3.21
CA ILE A 521 14.60 21.64 -2.59
C ILE A 521 13.90 20.40 -2.01
N LEU A 522 13.78 19.32 -2.77
CA LEU A 522 13.19 18.06 -2.32
C LEU A 522 13.91 17.50 -1.07
N SER A 523 15.25 17.50 -1.08
CA SER A 523 16.03 17.07 0.08
C SER A 523 15.74 17.94 1.31
N SER A 524 15.64 19.26 1.12
CA SER A 524 15.37 20.23 2.20
C SER A 524 13.96 20.05 2.78
N VAL A 525 12.96 19.88 1.92
CA VAL A 525 11.57 19.62 2.33
C VAL A 525 11.46 18.26 3.04
N THR A 526 12.16 17.24 2.55
CA THR A 526 12.17 15.91 3.18
C THR A 526 12.85 15.95 4.55
N LEU A 527 13.95 16.71 4.68
CA LEU A 527 14.62 16.93 5.97
C LEU A 527 13.70 17.66 6.95
N PHE A 528 12.99 18.68 6.49
CA PHE A 528 11.96 19.35 7.29
C PHE A 528 10.86 18.37 7.75
N GLY A 529 10.40 17.48 6.86
CA GLY A 529 9.50 16.38 7.20
C GLY A 529 10.07 15.45 8.29
N ALA A 530 11.37 15.14 8.24
CA ALA A 530 12.05 14.34 9.26
C ALA A 530 12.06 15.06 10.63
N LEU A 531 12.32 16.37 10.65
CA LEU A 531 12.25 17.18 11.87
C LEU A 531 10.82 17.23 12.45
N ILE A 532 9.80 17.38 11.60
CA ILE A 532 8.39 17.29 12.02
C ILE A 532 8.10 15.90 12.61
N SER A 533 8.60 14.83 11.98
CA SER A 533 8.44 13.45 12.47
C SER A 533 9.07 13.27 13.86
N LEU A 534 10.19 13.92 14.18
CA LEU A 534 10.76 13.93 15.53
C LEU A 534 9.84 14.56 16.57
N VAL A 535 9.05 15.58 16.20
CA VAL A 535 8.00 16.13 17.07
C VAL A 535 6.97 15.06 17.40
N LEU A 536 6.56 14.25 16.42
CA LEU A 536 5.65 13.12 16.65
C LEU A 536 6.27 12.06 17.56
N VAL A 537 7.58 11.77 17.40
CA VAL A 537 8.32 10.87 18.29
C VAL A 537 8.24 11.35 19.74
N MET A 538 8.55 12.63 19.99
CA MET A 538 8.52 13.20 21.34
C MET A 538 7.12 13.11 21.96
N ARG A 539 6.08 13.41 21.17
CA ARG A 539 4.68 13.39 21.63
C ARG A 539 4.16 11.99 21.92
N THR A 540 4.62 10.98 21.18
CA THR A 540 4.14 9.60 21.27
C THR A 540 5.04 8.70 22.10
N ARG A 541 6.20 9.18 22.57
CA ARG A 541 7.19 8.41 23.35
C ARG A 541 6.57 7.68 24.55
N LYS A 542 5.76 8.38 25.36
CA LYS A 542 5.09 7.78 26.54
C LYS A 542 4.12 6.67 26.17
N PHE A 543 3.41 6.84 25.05
CA PHE A 543 2.47 5.83 24.53
C PHE A 543 3.24 4.58 24.06
N TYR A 544 4.29 4.74 23.26
CA TYR A 544 5.06 3.59 22.77
C TYR A 544 5.94 2.92 23.83
N SER A 545 6.27 3.61 24.93
CA SER A 545 6.95 3.00 26.07
C SER A 545 6.05 2.04 26.86
N SER A 546 4.72 2.17 26.74
CA SER A 546 3.78 1.24 27.35
C SER A 546 3.55 0.03 26.44
N ASP A 547 2.76 -0.93 26.93
CA ASP A 547 2.37 -2.08 26.14
C ASP A 547 1.10 -1.78 25.34
N ILE A 548 1.29 -1.22 24.14
CA ILE A 548 0.19 -0.78 23.27
C ILE A 548 -0.73 -1.92 22.79
N TYR A 549 -0.31 -3.18 22.96
CA TYR A 549 -1.09 -4.35 22.58
C TYR A 549 -1.82 -4.99 23.77
N LYS A 550 -1.60 -4.51 24.99
CA LYS A 550 -2.18 -5.05 26.21
C LYS A 550 -3.71 -5.20 26.14
N LYS A 551 -4.40 -4.18 25.60
CA LYS A 551 -5.86 -4.21 25.48
C LYS A 551 -6.39 -5.36 24.60
N PHE A 552 -5.63 -5.78 23.58
CA PHE A 552 -6.01 -6.89 22.72
C PHE A 552 -5.75 -8.26 23.36
N ARG A 553 -5.06 -8.31 24.51
CA ARG A 553 -4.86 -9.51 25.31
C ARG A 553 -5.84 -9.61 26.47
N GLU A 554 -6.22 -8.48 27.08
CA GLU A 554 -7.14 -8.45 28.23
C GLU A 554 -8.61 -8.65 27.85
N ILE A 555 -9.03 -8.24 26.66
CA ILE A 555 -10.39 -8.50 26.13
C ILE A 555 -10.68 -10.01 26.02
N HIS A 556 -9.65 -10.86 26.11
CA HIS A 556 -9.71 -12.30 25.85
C HIS A 556 -9.62 -13.17 27.09
N GLY A 557 -9.73 -12.60 28.29
CA GLY A 557 -10.03 -13.35 29.52
C GLY A 557 -8.98 -14.39 29.92
N VAL A 558 -7.69 -14.11 29.74
CA VAL A 558 -6.62 -14.93 30.34
C VAL A 558 -5.60 -13.97 30.96
N SER A 559 -5.79 -13.72 32.25
CA SER A 559 -4.79 -13.15 33.16
C SER A 559 -3.62 -14.11 33.35
#